data_AF-A0A5E4MKR8-F1
#
_entry.id   AF-A0A5E4MKR8-F1
#
_cell.length_a   1.000
_cell.length_b   1.000
_cell.length_c   1.000
_cell.angle_alpha   90.00
_cell.angle_beta   90.00
_cell.angle_gamma   90.00
#
_symmetry.space_group_name_H-M   'P 1'
#
loop_
_entity.id
_entity.type
_entity.pdbx_description
1 polymer ?
#
loop_
_entity_poly.entity_id
_entity_poly.type
_entity_poly.pdbx_seq_one_letter_code
_entity_poly.pdbx_strand_id
1 'polypeptide(L)'
;MIIWWFTLFLHGVLALPICQNQQNSKDSVVLSALLPLHSGEECSETQIRGIQQLAALEYGLSKINADLNQYGDVKISLQILDTCSNLNKAVKVTMKGLVSAEQTCIKSPLFLGYVGPDDLELFINLRKITSLLNKTHVLPYKIDLSEEKPVNVFFIGTDQTGIRAKAIFTMMKNLGWESYKPVVEDSIQTFSLFDSLVDLSDGHICAVGKPIILPKSENGYTIIYKEIMENQEHAAFDGVLLIIEKPEALKPLLKILSSSTNVQQHSFVVYIIFVGLKLWELPKFNSLTMVVMQEATEFKVRNDIKQYFNNSLLISYHEQTRMHKRNCNNDPMCLDSLEDELDSTVMPIMYSVHLFANALKMSLDQKCKYNIDSTGVCRNLQLMPATEWISMLRTASTIINGPEGPKRIRFQMETTHHVSIYLWNTITKQLELISTMTNGERLNFIKNVYLPTLIRTAKFDRPAMCGQSHKIKPKLTKTTTTVASTMEEATVAKEDDDWSPIWQFLPNSEKHPKTKDMYHTITVMLCIGFGFLLFMIVMIRMLYNMFKFKQGDDQSSSKKKKKASRRPRRTGSVVSRRLSRASSIISTRSN
;
A
#
# COMPACT_ATOMS: atom_id res chain seq x y z
N MET A 1 -51.15 -3.89 -8.97
CA MET A 1 -49.82 -4.42 -9.35
C MET A 1 -48.93 -3.37 -10.02
N ILE A 2 -49.36 -2.72 -11.10
CA ILE A 2 -48.55 -1.70 -11.82
C ILE A 2 -48.17 -0.50 -10.93
N ILE A 3 -49.09 -0.01 -10.09
CA ILE A 3 -48.82 1.06 -9.12
C ILE A 3 -47.74 0.63 -8.12
N TRP A 4 -47.74 -0.64 -7.72
CA TRP A 4 -46.79 -1.18 -6.75
C TRP A 4 -45.37 -1.30 -7.34
N TRP A 5 -45.28 -1.71 -8.60
CA TRP A 5 -44.05 -1.69 -9.39
C TRP A 5 -43.53 -0.27 -9.63
N PHE A 6 -44.43 0.69 -9.91
CA PHE A 6 -44.06 2.09 -10.04
C PHE A 6 -43.53 2.65 -8.73
N THR A 7 -44.14 2.32 -7.59
CA THR A 7 -43.62 2.73 -6.28
C THR A 7 -42.28 2.09 -5.95
N LEU A 8 -42.05 0.83 -6.30
CA LEU A 8 -40.76 0.14 -6.13
C LEU A 8 -39.67 0.73 -7.03
N PHE A 9 -40.00 1.03 -8.28
CA PHE A 9 -39.09 1.66 -9.23
C PHE A 9 -38.79 3.11 -8.84
N LEU A 10 -39.79 3.86 -8.36
CA LEU A 10 -39.60 5.22 -7.86
C LEU A 10 -38.78 5.22 -6.57
N HIS A 11 -38.96 4.22 -5.67
CA HIS A 11 -38.09 4.05 -4.49
C HIS A 11 -36.68 3.62 -4.90
N GLY A 12 -36.51 2.79 -5.93
CA GLY A 12 -35.19 2.38 -6.44
C GLY A 12 -34.43 3.48 -7.18
N VAL A 13 -35.14 4.38 -7.90
CA VAL A 13 -34.55 5.50 -8.65
C VAL A 13 -34.39 6.75 -7.77
N LEU A 14 -35.25 6.97 -6.78
CA LEU A 14 -35.05 8.01 -5.75
C LEU A 14 -34.09 7.55 -4.64
N ALA A 15 -33.79 6.26 -4.54
CA ALA A 15 -32.59 5.76 -3.89
C ALA A 15 -31.34 5.96 -4.77
N LEU A 16 -31.23 7.12 -5.44
CA LEU A 16 -29.91 7.73 -5.57
C LEU A 16 -29.27 7.68 -4.18
N PRO A 17 -27.97 7.39 -4.06
CA PRO A 17 -27.28 7.44 -2.78
C PRO A 17 -27.40 8.89 -2.28
N ILE A 18 -28.48 9.18 -1.56
CA ILE A 18 -28.67 10.39 -0.80
C ILE A 18 -27.47 10.36 0.12
N CYS A 19 -26.50 11.24 -0.13
CA CYS A 19 -25.32 11.42 0.73
C CYS A 19 -25.84 11.32 2.15
N GLN A 20 -25.56 10.19 2.81
CA GLN A 20 -26.24 9.80 4.03
C GLN A 20 -26.00 10.95 4.99
N ASN A 21 -27.07 11.68 5.28
CA ASN A 21 -27.06 13.10 5.65
C ASN A 21 -26.02 13.35 6.75
N GLN A 22 -24.79 13.68 6.35
CA GLN A 22 -23.75 14.11 7.29
C GLN A 22 -24.04 15.58 7.54
N GLN A 23 -25.20 15.81 8.15
CA GLN A 23 -25.99 17.03 8.16
C GLN A 23 -25.29 18.18 8.93
N ASN A 24 -24.04 17.98 9.34
CA ASN A 24 -23.20 18.91 10.08
C ASN A 24 -21.74 18.99 9.62
N SER A 25 -21.30 18.32 8.55
CA SER A 25 -19.88 18.40 8.16
C SER A 25 -19.59 19.65 7.32
N LYS A 26 -19.33 20.75 8.03
CA LYS A 26 -18.51 21.85 7.50
C LYS A 26 -17.18 21.25 7.05
N ASP A 27 -16.71 21.66 5.87
CA ASP A 27 -15.32 21.58 5.39
C ASP A 27 -14.56 20.29 5.69
N SER A 28 -15.06 19.16 5.16
CA SER A 28 -14.40 17.87 5.28
C SER A 28 -13.20 17.74 4.34
N VAL A 29 -12.04 17.42 4.92
CA VAL A 29 -10.82 17.06 4.20
C VAL A 29 -10.61 15.57 4.37
N VAL A 30 -10.38 14.83 3.28
CA VAL A 30 -10.27 13.37 3.29
C VAL A 30 -8.88 12.94 2.86
N LEU A 31 -8.26 12.08 3.66
CA LEU A 31 -7.06 11.33 3.33
C LEU A 31 -7.44 9.85 3.23
N SER A 32 -7.13 9.19 2.12
CA SER A 32 -7.39 7.75 1.99
C SER A 32 -6.13 6.94 2.28
N ALA A 33 -6.30 5.80 2.93
CA ALA A 33 -5.22 4.85 3.20
C ALA A 33 -5.54 3.49 2.61
N LEU A 34 -4.65 2.99 1.76
CA LEU A 34 -4.73 1.66 1.14
C LEU A 34 -3.86 0.71 1.96
N LEU A 35 -4.49 -0.07 2.84
CA LEU A 35 -3.80 -0.90 3.83
C LEU A 35 -4.12 -2.38 3.63
N PRO A 36 -3.16 -3.30 3.83
CA PRO A 36 -3.41 -4.73 3.87
C PRO A 36 -3.93 -5.12 5.27
N LEU A 37 -5.20 -4.81 5.59
CA LEU A 37 -5.76 -5.20 6.89
C LEU A 37 -6.02 -6.70 6.96
N HIS A 38 -6.32 -7.30 5.81
CA HIS A 38 -6.55 -8.73 5.67
C HIS A 38 -5.73 -9.37 4.54
N SER A 39 -5.77 -10.70 4.48
CA SER A 39 -5.27 -11.58 3.40
C SER A 39 -6.13 -12.84 3.29
N GLY A 40 -5.66 -13.79 2.48
CA GLY A 40 -6.33 -15.06 2.24
C GLY A 40 -7.46 -14.93 1.24
N GLU A 41 -8.11 -16.07 0.99
CA GLU A 41 -9.32 -16.10 0.19
C GLU A 41 -10.40 -15.26 0.88
N GLU A 42 -11.06 -14.39 0.10
CA GLU A 42 -12.13 -13.51 0.58
C GLU A 42 -11.78 -12.54 1.72
N CYS A 43 -10.49 -12.23 1.94
CA CYS A 43 -10.04 -11.38 3.05
C CYS A 43 -10.28 -11.99 4.45
N SER A 44 -10.19 -13.31 4.58
CA SER A 44 -10.53 -14.04 5.81
C SER A 44 -9.49 -13.96 6.92
N GLU A 45 -8.23 -13.69 6.59
CA GLU A 45 -7.12 -13.64 7.55
C GLU A 45 -6.76 -12.20 7.88
N THR A 46 -6.58 -11.88 9.15
CA THR A 46 -6.28 -10.52 9.62
C THR A 46 -4.77 -10.37 9.74
N GLN A 47 -4.22 -9.25 9.25
CA GLN A 47 -2.79 -8.99 9.26
C GLN A 47 -2.41 -7.98 10.34
N ILE A 48 -1.48 -8.39 11.21
CA ILE A 48 -0.94 -7.51 12.27
C ILE A 48 -0.28 -6.26 11.69
N ARG A 49 0.42 -6.38 10.56
CA ARG A 49 1.01 -5.24 9.85
C ARG A 49 -0.03 -4.18 9.50
N GLY A 50 -1.13 -4.55 8.85
CA GLY A 50 -2.19 -3.61 8.51
C GLY A 50 -2.80 -2.93 9.74
N ILE A 51 -2.97 -3.66 10.84
CA ILE A 51 -3.44 -3.12 12.13
C ILE A 51 -2.46 -2.05 12.65
N GLN A 52 -1.15 -2.36 12.67
CA GLN A 52 -0.11 -1.44 13.13
C GLN A 52 -0.06 -0.16 12.27
N GLN A 53 -0.17 -0.30 10.95
CA GLN A 53 -0.20 0.83 10.03
C GLN A 53 -1.44 1.71 10.23
N LEU A 54 -2.61 1.09 10.42
CA LEU A 54 -3.84 1.81 10.70
C LEU A 54 -3.71 2.63 11.99
N ALA A 55 -3.22 1.99 13.06
CA ALA A 55 -3.00 2.65 14.34
C ALA A 55 -2.00 3.83 14.22
N ALA A 56 -0.96 3.67 13.41
CA ALA A 56 0.02 4.72 13.15
C ALA A 56 -0.60 5.95 12.44
N LEU A 57 -1.48 5.70 11.47
CA LEU A 57 -2.23 6.75 10.78
C LEU A 57 -3.19 7.47 11.72
N GLU A 58 -3.96 6.72 12.52
CA GLU A 58 -4.89 7.28 13.50
C GLU A 58 -4.15 8.10 14.57
N TYR A 59 -3.03 7.59 15.07
CA TYR A 59 -2.15 8.31 16.00
C TYR A 59 -1.67 9.63 15.38
N GLY A 60 -1.08 9.59 14.18
CA GLY A 60 -0.61 10.79 13.48
C GLY A 60 -1.73 11.81 13.25
N LEU A 61 -2.90 11.35 12.79
CA LEU A 61 -4.07 12.21 12.58
C LEU A 61 -4.58 12.85 13.86
N SER A 62 -4.57 12.12 14.98
CA SER A 62 -5.02 12.67 16.26
C SER A 62 -4.15 13.84 16.71
N LYS A 63 -2.82 13.76 16.51
CA LYS A 63 -1.87 14.83 16.81
C LYS A 63 -2.06 16.03 15.90
N ILE A 64 -2.19 15.77 14.60
CA ILE A 64 -2.30 16.82 13.59
C ILE A 64 -3.62 17.56 13.66
N ASN A 65 -4.74 16.86 13.87
CA ASN A 65 -6.05 17.49 13.91
C ASN A 65 -6.16 18.46 15.10
N ALA A 66 -5.44 18.21 16.20
CA ALA A 66 -5.33 19.18 17.28
C ALA A 66 -4.67 20.49 16.81
N ASP A 67 -3.63 20.40 15.99
CA ASP A 67 -2.96 21.58 15.42
C ASP A 67 -3.80 22.30 14.36
N LEU A 68 -4.63 21.57 13.61
CA LEU A 68 -5.45 22.14 12.54
C LEU A 68 -6.61 22.99 13.06
N ASN A 69 -6.98 22.86 14.34
CA ASN A 69 -8.00 23.68 14.99
C ASN A 69 -7.72 25.20 14.90
N GLN A 70 -6.46 25.60 14.70
CA GLN A 70 -6.12 27.01 14.48
C GLN A 70 -6.65 27.58 13.14
N TYR A 71 -7.03 26.71 12.20
CA TYR A 71 -7.62 27.06 10.90
C TYR A 71 -9.16 26.94 10.91
N GLY A 72 -9.78 26.97 12.10
CA GLY A 72 -11.21 26.75 12.31
C GLY A 72 -11.55 25.26 12.44
N ASP A 73 -12.75 24.87 12.03
CA ASP A 73 -13.26 23.48 12.16
C ASP A 73 -12.64 22.51 11.12
N VAL A 74 -11.44 22.79 10.59
CA VAL A 74 -10.77 21.92 9.59
C VAL A 74 -10.28 20.66 10.25
N LYS A 75 -10.79 19.51 9.80
CA LYS A 75 -10.34 18.19 10.24
C LYS A 75 -10.03 17.31 9.04
N ILE A 76 -8.89 16.62 9.09
CA ILE A 76 -8.59 15.53 8.16
C ILE A 76 -9.27 14.26 8.69
N SER A 77 -10.19 13.72 7.89
CA SER A 77 -10.77 12.40 8.10
C SER A 77 -9.96 11.34 7.37
N LEU A 78 -9.87 10.15 7.97
CA LEU A 78 -9.23 9.00 7.36
C LEU A 78 -10.30 8.15 6.67
N GLN A 79 -10.10 7.87 5.38
CA GLN A 79 -10.83 6.84 4.68
C GLN A 79 -9.96 5.59 4.58
N ILE A 80 -10.35 4.54 5.30
CA ILE A 80 -9.62 3.28 5.35
C ILE A 80 -10.12 2.37 4.22
N LEU A 81 -9.21 1.92 3.36
CA LEU A 81 -9.49 1.07 2.21
C LEU A 81 -8.65 -0.20 2.33
N ASP A 82 -9.30 -1.30 2.68
CA ASP A 82 -8.65 -2.59 2.83
C ASP A 82 -8.37 -3.24 1.47
N THR A 83 -7.09 -3.43 1.16
CA THR A 83 -6.62 -4.05 -0.08
C THR A 83 -6.73 -5.56 -0.05
N CYS A 84 -6.87 -6.16 1.14
CA CYS A 84 -6.80 -7.60 1.37
C CYS A 84 -5.55 -8.28 0.77
N SER A 85 -4.46 -7.53 0.58
CA SER A 85 -3.26 -7.98 -0.12
C SER A 85 -3.54 -8.59 -1.51
N ASN A 86 -4.63 -8.16 -2.18
CA ASN A 86 -5.13 -8.74 -3.42
C ASN A 86 -5.39 -7.67 -4.47
N LEU A 87 -4.92 -7.89 -5.70
CA LEU A 87 -5.02 -6.91 -6.78
C LEU A 87 -6.47 -6.51 -7.13
N ASN A 88 -7.34 -7.49 -7.32
CA ASN A 88 -8.73 -7.24 -7.73
C ASN A 88 -9.47 -6.44 -6.65
N LYS A 89 -9.26 -6.81 -5.38
CA LYS A 89 -9.84 -6.09 -4.26
C LYS A 89 -9.27 -4.67 -4.14
N ALA A 90 -7.95 -4.53 -4.23
CA ALA A 90 -7.25 -3.25 -4.16
C ALA A 90 -7.78 -2.27 -5.24
N VAL A 91 -7.95 -2.73 -6.47
CA VAL A 91 -8.54 -1.93 -7.57
C VAL A 91 -9.97 -1.50 -7.22
N LYS A 92 -10.80 -2.46 -6.77
CA LYS A 92 -12.21 -2.21 -6.41
C LYS A 92 -12.34 -1.17 -5.30
N VAL A 93 -11.56 -1.29 -4.22
CA VAL A 93 -11.63 -0.34 -3.10
C VAL A 93 -11.03 1.01 -3.46
N THR A 94 -9.99 1.06 -4.31
CA THR A 94 -9.43 2.31 -4.81
C THR A 94 -10.45 3.07 -5.65
N MET A 95 -11.12 2.39 -6.58
CA MET A 95 -12.20 2.98 -7.38
C MET A 95 -13.36 3.46 -6.49
N LYS A 96 -13.75 2.67 -5.48
CA LYS A 96 -14.74 3.10 -4.49
C LYS A 96 -14.29 4.37 -3.75
N GLY A 97 -13.02 4.46 -3.37
CA GLY A 97 -12.43 5.64 -2.73
C GLY A 97 -12.50 6.88 -3.62
N LEU A 98 -12.05 6.75 -4.88
CA LEU A 98 -12.12 7.83 -5.88
C LEU A 98 -13.54 8.34 -6.07
N VAL A 99 -14.47 7.41 -6.29
CA VAL A 99 -15.89 7.72 -6.48
C VAL A 99 -16.47 8.39 -5.24
N SER A 100 -16.15 7.92 -4.03
CA SER A 100 -16.65 8.55 -2.80
C SER A 100 -16.09 9.96 -2.56
N ALA A 101 -14.89 10.26 -3.06
CA ALA A 101 -14.30 11.59 -2.99
C ALA A 101 -14.90 12.55 -4.02
N GLU A 102 -15.24 12.04 -5.21
CA GLU A 102 -15.72 12.84 -6.35
C GLU A 102 -17.24 12.90 -6.47
N GLN A 103 -17.99 12.03 -5.79
CA GLN A 103 -19.45 11.99 -5.89
C GLN A 103 -20.12 13.27 -5.38
N THR A 104 -21.25 13.54 -6.01
CA THR A 104 -22.04 14.78 -6.06
C THR A 104 -22.77 15.11 -4.76
N CYS A 105 -22.06 15.14 -3.63
CA CYS A 105 -22.60 15.87 -2.48
C CYS A 105 -22.55 17.37 -2.79
N ILE A 106 -23.46 18.14 -2.19
CA ILE A 106 -23.59 19.60 -2.39
C ILE A 106 -22.23 20.31 -2.22
N LYS A 107 -21.37 19.77 -1.35
CA LYS A 107 -19.96 20.13 -1.23
C LYS A 107 -19.11 18.85 -1.21
N SER A 108 -18.33 18.61 -2.25
CA SER A 108 -17.37 17.49 -2.29
C SER A 108 -16.24 17.76 -1.27
N PRO A 109 -15.79 16.72 -0.53
CA PRO A 109 -14.67 16.84 0.38
C PRO A 109 -13.37 17.17 -0.36
N LEU A 110 -12.47 17.91 0.29
CA LEU A 110 -11.12 18.11 -0.27
C LEU A 110 -10.32 16.81 -0.14
N PHE A 111 -10.09 16.14 -1.26
CA PHE A 111 -9.33 14.89 -1.28
C PHE A 111 -7.83 15.14 -1.40
N LEU A 112 -7.07 14.75 -0.37
CA LEU A 112 -5.62 14.99 -0.31
C LEU A 112 -4.79 14.00 -1.13
N GLY A 113 -5.25 12.76 -1.22
CA GLY A 113 -4.55 11.66 -1.88
C GLY A 113 -4.58 10.37 -1.09
N TYR A 114 -3.66 9.47 -1.42
CA TYR A 114 -3.50 8.14 -0.85
C TYR A 114 -2.22 8.01 -0.03
N VAL A 115 -2.31 7.31 1.09
CA VAL A 115 -1.17 6.65 1.74
C VAL A 115 -1.20 5.18 1.33
N GLY A 116 -0.09 4.67 0.78
CA GLY A 116 0.01 3.29 0.29
C GLY A 116 -0.63 3.05 -1.10
N PRO A 117 -0.78 1.78 -1.52
CA PRO A 117 -0.31 0.59 -0.80
C PRO A 117 1.22 0.50 -0.86
N ASP A 118 1.80 -0.16 0.13
CA ASP A 118 3.23 -0.40 0.25
C ASP A 118 3.69 -1.70 -0.43
N ASP A 119 2.77 -2.62 -0.70
CA ASP A 119 2.98 -3.70 -1.67
C ASP A 119 3.20 -3.11 -3.08
N LEU A 120 4.36 -3.40 -3.65
CA LEU A 120 4.81 -2.82 -4.91
C LEU A 120 4.01 -3.32 -6.10
N GLU A 121 3.66 -4.61 -6.15
CA GLU A 121 2.89 -5.18 -7.25
C GLU A 121 1.48 -4.57 -7.29
N LEU A 122 0.85 -4.41 -6.12
CA LEU A 122 -0.42 -3.70 -6.00
C LEU A 122 -0.27 -2.24 -6.43
N PHE A 123 0.74 -1.53 -5.91
CA PHE A 123 0.96 -0.13 -6.21
C PHE A 123 1.14 0.14 -7.71
N ILE A 124 1.97 -0.64 -8.42
CA ILE A 124 2.21 -0.46 -9.86
C ILE A 124 0.90 -0.51 -10.65
N ASN A 125 -0.01 -1.42 -10.29
CA ASN A 125 -1.28 -1.56 -10.98
C ASN A 125 -2.28 -0.46 -10.60
N LEU A 126 -2.35 -0.08 -9.32
CA LEU A 126 -3.22 1.02 -8.88
C LEU A 126 -2.77 2.37 -9.44
N ARG A 127 -1.46 2.61 -9.53
CA ARG A 127 -0.88 3.83 -10.06
C ARG A 127 -1.40 4.12 -11.47
N LYS A 128 -1.54 3.10 -12.32
CA LYS A 128 -2.07 3.26 -13.70
C LYS A 128 -3.46 3.90 -13.71
N ILE A 129 -4.28 3.60 -12.71
CA ILE A 129 -5.64 4.15 -12.57
C ILE A 129 -5.56 5.54 -11.94
N THR A 130 -4.84 5.69 -10.83
CA THR A 130 -4.81 6.93 -10.06
C THR A 130 -4.04 8.05 -10.73
N SER A 131 -3.07 7.74 -11.60
CA SER A 131 -2.35 8.73 -12.41
C SER A 131 -3.24 9.41 -13.44
N LEU A 132 -4.23 8.71 -14.00
CA LEU A 132 -5.19 9.30 -14.95
C LEU A 132 -6.02 10.43 -14.30
N LEU A 133 -6.18 10.36 -12.99
CA LEU A 133 -6.92 11.33 -12.19
C LEU A 133 -6.01 12.28 -11.40
N ASN A 134 -4.70 12.27 -11.67
CA ASN A 134 -3.68 13.04 -10.96
C ASN A 134 -3.73 12.87 -9.43
N LYS A 135 -4.16 11.71 -8.92
CA LYS A 135 -4.21 11.48 -7.48
C LYS A 135 -2.82 11.15 -6.95
N THR A 136 -2.48 11.75 -5.83
CA THR A 136 -1.16 11.59 -5.23
C THR A 136 -1.11 10.33 -4.37
N HIS A 137 0.01 9.61 -4.42
CA HIS A 137 0.36 8.55 -3.47
C HIS A 137 1.57 8.97 -2.64
N VAL A 138 1.52 8.69 -1.34
CA VAL A 138 2.69 8.71 -0.45
C VAL A 138 3.00 7.30 0.00
N LEU A 139 4.21 6.83 -0.30
CA LEU A 139 4.69 5.49 0.01
C LEU A 139 5.80 5.55 1.06
N PRO A 140 5.97 4.49 1.88
CA PRO A 140 6.95 4.49 2.96
C PRO A 140 8.39 4.59 2.46
N TYR A 141 8.76 3.89 1.38
CA TYR A 141 10.12 3.81 0.88
C TYR A 141 10.20 4.03 -0.62
N LYS A 142 11.29 4.64 -1.08
CA LYS A 142 11.55 4.82 -2.52
C LYS A 142 11.65 3.47 -3.20
N ILE A 143 10.99 3.38 -4.35
CA ILE A 143 11.03 2.21 -5.21
C ILE A 143 11.66 2.62 -6.54
N ASP A 144 12.59 1.80 -7.04
CA ASP A 144 13.13 1.98 -8.37
C ASP A 144 12.14 1.42 -9.40
N LEU A 145 11.36 2.31 -9.99
CA LEU A 145 10.52 1.99 -11.13
C LEU A 145 11.38 2.26 -12.35
N SER A 146 11.54 1.25 -13.21
CA SER A 146 12.32 1.37 -14.47
C SER A 146 11.76 2.43 -15.43
N GLU A 147 10.57 2.94 -15.16
CA GLU A 147 9.89 4.00 -15.90
C GLU A 147 10.21 5.40 -15.34
N GLU A 148 9.90 6.42 -16.14
CA GLU A 148 10.04 7.83 -15.80
C GLU A 148 9.42 8.15 -14.42
N LYS A 149 10.15 8.93 -13.61
CA LYS A 149 9.80 9.23 -12.22
C LYS A 149 8.34 9.70 -12.11
N PRO A 150 7.48 8.99 -11.34
CA PRO A 150 6.10 9.43 -11.16
C PRO A 150 6.00 10.85 -10.62
N VAL A 151 5.25 11.71 -11.30
CA VAL A 151 5.04 13.10 -10.89
C VAL A 151 4.17 13.21 -9.63
N ASN A 152 3.26 12.24 -9.44
CA ASN A 152 2.23 12.17 -8.41
C ASN A 152 2.53 11.13 -7.31
N VAL A 153 3.79 10.69 -7.16
CA VAL A 153 4.17 9.70 -6.15
C VAL A 153 5.32 10.26 -5.33
N PHE A 154 5.17 10.18 -4.03
CA PHE A 154 6.12 10.68 -3.05
C PHE A 154 6.55 9.54 -2.15
N PHE A 155 7.81 9.59 -1.74
CA PHE A 155 8.41 8.58 -0.90
C PHE A 155 8.92 9.24 0.37
N ILE A 156 8.62 8.64 1.52
CA ILE A 156 9.10 9.15 2.81
C ILE A 156 10.59 8.82 2.96
N GLY A 157 10.92 7.53 2.93
CA GLY A 157 12.30 7.03 3.01
C GLY A 157 13.00 6.94 1.66
N THR A 158 14.32 6.98 1.67
CA THR A 158 15.17 6.54 0.56
C THR A 158 15.03 5.04 0.31
N ASP A 159 15.58 4.56 -0.81
CA ASP A 159 15.62 3.14 -1.13
C ASP A 159 16.44 2.40 -0.07
N GLN A 160 15.89 1.31 0.45
CA GLN A 160 16.48 0.50 1.51
C GLN A 160 17.20 -0.74 0.95
N THR A 161 17.08 -1.04 -0.35
CA THR A 161 17.56 -2.30 -0.95
C THR A 161 19.05 -2.55 -0.67
N GLY A 162 19.91 -1.54 -0.83
CA GLY A 162 21.34 -1.66 -0.53
C GLY A 162 21.63 -1.89 0.97
N ILE A 163 20.85 -1.25 1.86
CA ILE A 163 21.00 -1.41 3.32
C ILE A 163 20.55 -2.81 3.75
N ARG A 164 19.45 -3.31 3.18
CA ARG A 164 18.95 -4.68 3.36
C ARG A 164 19.98 -5.73 2.92
N ALA A 165 20.55 -5.57 1.72
CA ALA A 165 21.60 -6.43 1.21
C ALA A 165 22.81 -6.46 2.14
N LYS A 166 23.23 -5.28 2.63
CA LYS A 166 24.33 -5.14 3.60
C LYS A 166 24.02 -5.84 4.92
N ALA A 167 22.78 -5.80 5.39
CA ALA A 167 22.37 -6.50 6.61
C ALA A 167 22.51 -8.02 6.46
N ILE A 168 21.97 -8.58 5.37
CA ILE A 168 22.09 -10.02 5.06
C ILE A 168 23.56 -10.42 4.93
N PHE A 169 24.34 -9.65 4.17
CA PHE A 169 25.76 -9.91 3.96
C PHE A 169 26.55 -9.91 5.29
N THR A 170 26.27 -8.93 6.15
CA THR A 170 26.86 -8.85 7.49
C THR A 170 26.52 -10.09 8.32
N MET A 171 25.28 -10.57 8.27
CA MET A 171 24.89 -11.79 8.99
C MET A 171 25.65 -13.02 8.46
N MET A 172 25.70 -13.20 7.14
CA MET A 172 26.44 -14.32 6.52
C MET A 172 27.93 -14.31 6.89
N LYS A 173 28.55 -13.12 6.91
CA LYS A 173 29.94 -12.95 7.36
C LYS A 173 30.14 -13.37 8.82
N ASN A 174 29.20 -13.03 9.70
CA ASN A 174 29.27 -13.43 11.11
C ASN A 174 29.02 -14.93 11.32
N LEU A 175 28.30 -15.59 10.41
CA LEU A 175 28.14 -17.04 10.38
C LEU A 175 29.36 -17.76 9.78
N GLY A 176 30.29 -17.02 9.15
CA GLY A 176 31.45 -17.57 8.45
C GLY A 176 31.11 -18.28 7.14
N TRP A 177 29.97 -17.92 6.51
CA TRP A 177 29.55 -18.47 5.22
C TRP A 177 30.41 -17.87 4.10
N GLU A 178 30.88 -18.73 3.20
CA GLU A 178 31.55 -18.38 1.94
C GLU A 178 30.65 -18.66 0.73
N SER A 179 29.64 -19.51 0.89
CA SER A 179 28.77 -19.96 -0.18
C SER A 179 27.35 -20.23 0.30
N TYR A 180 26.34 -19.89 -0.48
CA TYR A 180 24.94 -20.10 -0.10
C TYR A 180 24.06 -20.43 -1.29
N LYS A 181 22.99 -21.18 -1.05
CA LYS A 181 21.93 -21.41 -2.04
C LYS A 181 20.79 -20.40 -1.84
N PRO A 182 20.56 -19.46 -2.79
CA PRO A 182 19.48 -18.50 -2.66
C PRO A 182 18.11 -19.10 -3.02
N VAL A 183 17.12 -18.77 -2.21
CA VAL A 183 15.69 -19.04 -2.40
C VAL A 183 14.97 -17.71 -2.23
N VAL A 184 14.18 -17.31 -3.22
CA VAL A 184 13.63 -15.95 -3.30
C VAL A 184 12.13 -16.02 -3.58
N GLU A 185 11.31 -15.26 -2.86
CA GLU A 185 9.90 -15.09 -3.20
C GLU A 185 9.73 -14.46 -4.60
N ASP A 186 8.71 -14.85 -5.37
CA ASP A 186 8.40 -14.25 -6.67
C ASP A 186 7.84 -12.81 -6.51
N SER A 187 8.73 -11.89 -6.18
CA SER A 187 8.44 -10.49 -5.84
C SER A 187 9.50 -9.55 -6.43
N ILE A 188 9.08 -8.38 -6.92
CA ILE A 188 10.01 -7.37 -7.46
C ILE A 188 11.00 -6.91 -6.38
N GLN A 189 10.56 -6.79 -5.12
CA GLN A 189 11.42 -6.33 -4.04
C GLN A 189 12.48 -7.37 -3.67
N THR A 190 12.11 -8.64 -3.60
CA THR A 190 13.03 -9.73 -3.25
C THR A 190 14.04 -10.00 -4.36
N PHE A 191 13.67 -9.88 -5.63
CA PHE A 191 14.63 -9.95 -6.74
C PHE A 191 15.62 -8.78 -6.73
N SER A 192 15.15 -7.54 -6.56
CA SER A 192 16.03 -6.36 -6.47
C SER A 192 17.01 -6.47 -5.30
N LEU A 193 16.53 -6.99 -4.16
CA LEU A 193 17.35 -7.27 -2.98
C LEU A 193 18.39 -8.35 -3.27
N PHE A 194 18.01 -9.44 -3.94
CA PHE A 194 18.94 -10.49 -4.33
C PHE A 194 20.02 -9.97 -5.30
N ASP A 195 19.64 -9.20 -6.32
CA ASP A 195 20.61 -8.60 -7.25
C ASP A 195 21.57 -7.64 -6.51
N SER A 196 21.06 -6.84 -5.58
CA SER A 196 21.89 -5.95 -4.74
C SER A 196 22.84 -6.73 -3.83
N LEU A 197 22.41 -7.89 -3.32
CA LEU A 197 23.25 -8.78 -2.53
C LEU A 197 24.36 -9.41 -3.36
N VAL A 198 24.04 -9.82 -4.59
CA VAL A 198 25.02 -10.33 -5.57
C VAL A 198 26.04 -9.25 -5.92
N ASP A 199 25.60 -8.01 -6.11
CA ASP A 199 26.49 -6.88 -6.43
C ASP A 199 27.37 -6.45 -5.23
N LEU A 200 26.89 -6.68 -4.01
CA LEU A 200 27.66 -6.43 -2.79
C LEU A 200 28.69 -7.54 -2.51
N SER A 201 28.54 -8.72 -3.10
CA SER A 201 29.49 -9.83 -2.92
C SER A 201 30.88 -9.41 -3.39
N ASP A 202 31.83 -9.44 -2.48
CA ASP A 202 33.25 -9.15 -2.68
C ASP A 202 34.03 -10.36 -3.24
N GLY A 203 33.33 -11.43 -3.63
CA GLY A 203 33.91 -12.71 -4.02
C GLY A 203 34.24 -13.63 -2.86
N HIS A 204 34.05 -13.21 -1.60
CA HIS A 204 34.23 -14.09 -0.44
C HIS A 204 32.95 -14.83 -0.05
N ILE A 205 31.77 -14.26 -0.31
CA ILE A 205 30.47 -14.89 -0.03
C ILE A 205 29.65 -14.98 -1.32
N CYS A 206 29.43 -16.18 -1.84
CA CYS A 206 28.91 -16.36 -3.19
C CYS A 206 27.65 -17.22 -3.28
N ALA A 207 26.70 -16.78 -4.12
CA ALA A 207 25.52 -17.55 -4.45
C ALA A 207 25.88 -18.76 -5.34
N VAL A 208 25.37 -19.94 -4.98
CA VAL A 208 25.57 -21.20 -5.73
C VAL A 208 24.40 -21.45 -6.68
N GLY A 209 24.67 -21.26 -7.97
CA GLY A 209 23.70 -21.45 -9.04
C GLY A 209 22.65 -20.34 -9.11
N LYS A 210 21.58 -20.60 -9.87
CA LYS A 210 20.44 -19.68 -9.97
C LYS A 210 19.61 -19.70 -8.68
N PRO A 211 18.98 -18.57 -8.28
CA PRO A 211 18.05 -18.55 -7.17
C PRO A 211 16.82 -19.40 -7.49
N ILE A 212 16.37 -20.14 -6.49
CA ILE A 212 15.14 -20.92 -6.57
C ILE A 212 13.98 -19.97 -6.26
N ILE A 213 13.00 -19.91 -7.14
CA ILE A 213 11.86 -18.98 -7.01
C ILE A 213 10.73 -19.70 -6.27
N LEU A 214 10.24 -19.12 -5.16
CA LEU A 214 9.09 -19.67 -4.45
C LEU A 214 7.82 -19.59 -5.30
N PRO A 215 6.98 -20.64 -5.33
CA PRO A 215 5.82 -20.68 -6.17
C PRO A 215 4.66 -19.98 -5.47
N LYS A 216 3.78 -19.36 -6.25
CA LYS A 216 2.53 -18.80 -5.69
C LYS A 216 1.53 -19.89 -5.26
N SER A 217 1.70 -21.14 -5.70
CA SER A 217 0.82 -22.28 -5.38
C SER A 217 1.48 -23.30 -4.46
N GLU A 218 0.71 -23.89 -3.55
CA GLU A 218 1.22 -24.89 -2.58
C GLU A 218 1.88 -26.10 -3.25
N ASN A 219 1.33 -26.57 -4.37
CA ASN A 219 1.85 -27.75 -5.08
C ASN A 219 3.31 -27.55 -5.57
N GLY A 220 3.70 -26.31 -5.89
CA GLY A 220 5.04 -26.01 -6.40
C GLY A 220 6.13 -26.18 -5.34
N TYR A 221 5.80 -26.13 -4.04
CA TYR A 221 6.81 -26.17 -2.98
C TYR A 221 7.48 -27.55 -2.85
N THR A 222 6.81 -28.62 -3.27
CA THR A 222 7.41 -29.97 -3.29
C THR A 222 8.57 -30.08 -4.28
N ILE A 223 8.45 -29.39 -5.42
CA ILE A 223 9.50 -29.31 -6.45
C ILE A 223 10.68 -28.51 -5.91
N ILE A 224 10.42 -27.39 -5.23
CA ILE A 224 11.47 -26.57 -4.62
C ILE A 224 12.22 -27.31 -3.54
N TYR A 225 11.50 -28.04 -2.68
CA TYR A 225 12.14 -28.87 -1.67
C TYR A 225 13.09 -29.88 -2.33
N LYS A 226 12.65 -30.56 -3.40
CA LYS A 226 13.52 -31.44 -4.17
C LYS A 226 14.71 -30.69 -4.75
N GLU A 227 14.52 -29.51 -5.34
CA GLU A 227 15.62 -28.72 -5.90
C GLU A 227 16.64 -28.26 -4.84
N ILE A 228 16.19 -27.93 -3.62
CA ILE A 228 17.07 -27.62 -2.50
C ILE A 228 17.88 -28.86 -2.06
N MET A 229 17.28 -30.06 -2.15
CA MET A 229 17.88 -31.32 -1.69
C MET A 229 18.74 -32.01 -2.76
N GLU A 230 18.29 -32.08 -4.01
CA GLU A 230 18.98 -32.74 -5.14
C GLU A 230 20.26 -31.99 -5.52
N ASN A 231 20.29 -30.67 -5.38
CA ASN A 231 21.52 -29.89 -5.59
C ASN A 231 22.61 -30.14 -4.51
N GLN A 232 22.29 -30.87 -3.44
CA GLN A 232 23.25 -31.18 -2.37
C GLN A 232 24.29 -32.23 -2.79
N GLU A 233 23.96 -33.10 -3.74
CA GLU A 233 24.86 -34.21 -4.11
C GLU A 233 26.08 -33.73 -4.92
N HIS A 234 26.06 -32.49 -5.43
CA HIS A 234 27.06 -32.03 -6.41
C HIS A 234 27.76 -30.71 -6.06
N ALA A 235 27.26 -29.91 -5.11
CA ALA A 235 27.92 -28.68 -4.67
C ALA A 235 27.79 -28.48 -3.15
N ALA A 236 28.93 -28.43 -2.45
CA ALA A 236 28.96 -28.04 -1.06
C ALA A 236 28.70 -26.53 -0.94
N PHE A 237 27.61 -26.15 -0.26
CA PHE A 237 27.34 -24.77 0.14
C PHE A 237 27.10 -24.70 1.65
N ASP A 238 27.39 -23.57 2.28
CA ASP A 238 27.37 -23.44 3.75
C ASP A 238 25.94 -23.39 4.31
N GLY A 239 25.01 -22.81 3.57
CA GLY A 239 23.60 -22.73 3.98
C GLY A 239 22.65 -22.25 2.90
N VAL A 240 21.37 -22.21 3.27
CA VAL A 240 20.28 -21.73 2.39
C VAL A 240 19.87 -20.34 2.86
N LEU A 241 19.86 -19.38 1.94
CA LEU A 241 19.38 -18.02 2.17
C LEU A 241 17.98 -17.88 1.59
N LEU A 242 16.98 -17.61 2.43
CA LEU A 242 15.60 -17.37 2.03
C LEU A 242 15.33 -15.86 2.11
N ILE A 243 14.95 -15.25 1.00
CA ILE A 243 14.56 -13.83 0.94
C ILE A 243 13.06 -13.77 0.65
N ILE A 244 12.31 -13.29 1.62
CA ILE A 244 10.85 -13.31 1.62
C ILE A 244 10.33 -11.91 1.94
N GLU A 245 9.33 -11.47 1.18
CA GLU A 245 8.61 -10.23 1.44
C GLU A 245 7.48 -10.49 2.45
N LYS A 246 6.66 -11.51 2.20
CA LYS A 246 5.47 -11.85 3.01
C LYS A 246 5.68 -13.11 3.85
N PRO A 247 5.54 -13.07 5.19
CA PRO A 247 5.80 -14.22 6.04
C PRO A 247 4.95 -15.45 5.69
N GLU A 248 3.77 -15.27 5.09
CA GLU A 248 2.88 -16.34 4.65
C GLU A 248 3.53 -17.26 3.59
N ALA A 249 4.44 -16.74 2.76
CA ALA A 249 5.14 -17.53 1.75
C ALA A 249 6.08 -18.59 2.37
N LEU A 250 6.45 -18.42 3.63
CA LEU A 250 7.33 -19.35 4.33
C LEU A 250 6.58 -20.62 4.78
N LYS A 251 5.26 -20.53 5.03
CA LYS A 251 4.46 -21.59 5.65
C LYS A 251 4.46 -22.91 4.88
N PRO A 252 4.20 -22.95 3.55
CA PRO A 252 4.20 -24.21 2.80
C PRO A 252 5.58 -24.85 2.75
N LEU A 253 6.64 -24.02 2.61
CA LEU A 253 8.02 -24.49 2.58
C LEU A 253 8.41 -25.16 3.90
N LEU A 254 8.12 -24.51 5.02
CA LEU A 254 8.43 -25.05 6.33
C LEU A 254 7.68 -26.35 6.62
N LYS A 255 6.39 -26.42 6.25
CA LYS A 255 5.61 -27.66 6.37
C LYS A 255 6.31 -28.83 5.68
N ILE A 256 6.83 -28.62 4.48
CA ILE A 256 7.54 -29.67 3.73
C ILE A 256 8.88 -29.99 4.39
N LEU A 257 9.67 -28.97 4.76
CA LEU A 257 10.94 -29.17 5.48
C LEU A 257 10.74 -30.01 6.74
N SER A 258 9.62 -29.83 7.44
CA SER A 258 9.33 -30.54 8.69
C SER A 258 8.94 -32.01 8.52
N SER A 259 8.41 -32.34 7.34
CA SER A 259 8.02 -33.71 7.00
C SER A 259 9.20 -34.58 6.57
N SER A 260 10.36 -33.98 6.31
CA SER A 260 11.52 -34.70 5.81
C SER A 260 12.46 -35.14 6.93
N THR A 261 12.80 -36.42 6.92
CA THR A 261 13.77 -37.03 7.85
C THR A 261 15.23 -36.71 7.52
N ASN A 262 15.51 -36.21 6.31
CA ASN A 262 16.87 -36.07 5.79
C ASN A 262 17.47 -34.65 5.90
N VAL A 263 16.77 -33.68 6.51
CA VAL A 263 17.17 -32.25 6.54
C VAL A 263 18.32 -31.97 7.54
N GLN A 264 19.10 -32.98 7.96
CA GLN A 264 19.97 -32.88 9.13
C GLN A 264 21.25 -32.02 8.98
N GLN A 265 21.48 -31.29 7.87
CA GLN A 265 22.83 -30.72 7.64
C GLN A 265 22.93 -29.24 7.28
N HIS A 266 21.85 -28.51 6.98
CA HIS A 266 21.99 -27.13 6.51
C HIS A 266 21.45 -26.09 7.48
N SER A 267 22.21 -25.01 7.61
CA SER A 267 21.78 -23.80 8.30
C SER A 267 20.95 -22.94 7.36
N PHE A 268 19.86 -22.38 7.87
CA PHE A 268 18.96 -21.51 7.14
C PHE A 268 19.11 -20.08 7.66
N VAL A 269 19.27 -19.11 6.76
CA VAL A 269 19.09 -17.69 7.06
C VAL A 269 17.84 -17.24 6.32
N VAL A 270 16.83 -16.79 7.06
CA VAL A 270 15.57 -16.31 6.51
C VAL A 270 15.49 -14.81 6.73
N TYR A 271 15.47 -14.03 5.66
CA TYR A 271 15.27 -12.59 5.71
C TYR A 271 13.83 -12.24 5.31
N ILE A 272 13.11 -11.60 6.21
CA ILE A 272 11.69 -11.24 6.05
C ILE A 272 11.55 -9.71 6.06
N ILE A 273 11.01 -9.16 4.97
CA ILE A 273 10.84 -7.70 4.81
C ILE A 273 9.71 -7.15 5.69
N PHE A 274 8.62 -7.90 5.87
CA PHE A 274 7.46 -7.42 6.63
C PHE A 274 7.26 -8.18 7.94
N VAL A 275 6.78 -7.47 8.96
CA VAL A 275 6.42 -8.10 10.25
C VAL A 275 5.16 -8.93 10.07
N GLY A 276 5.12 -10.04 10.78
CA GLY A 276 3.97 -10.93 10.81
C GLY A 276 4.32 -12.40 10.81
N LEU A 277 5.61 -12.76 10.98
CA LEU A 277 5.98 -14.15 11.14
C LEU A 277 5.31 -14.72 12.40
N LYS A 278 4.29 -15.53 12.18
CA LYS A 278 3.58 -16.26 13.23
C LYS A 278 4.51 -17.36 13.74
N LEU A 279 5.25 -17.09 14.82
CA LEU A 279 6.31 -17.97 15.33
C LEU A 279 5.79 -19.39 15.66
N TRP A 280 4.50 -19.52 16.02
CA TRP A 280 3.83 -20.82 16.22
C TRP A 280 3.55 -21.61 14.93
N GLU A 281 3.60 -20.98 13.76
CA GLU A 281 3.50 -21.67 12.47
C GLU A 281 4.83 -22.30 12.05
N LEU A 282 5.93 -21.97 12.72
CA LEU A 282 7.19 -22.66 12.50
C LEU A 282 7.09 -24.10 13.03
N PRO A 283 7.35 -25.10 12.18
CA PRO A 283 7.38 -26.48 12.62
C PRO A 283 8.40 -26.70 13.72
N LYS A 284 8.11 -27.64 14.61
CA LYS A 284 9.00 -28.02 15.71
C LYS A 284 10.16 -28.86 15.15
N PHE A 285 11.20 -28.21 14.67
CA PHE A 285 12.40 -28.88 14.18
C PHE A 285 13.38 -29.18 15.32
N ASN A 286 13.76 -30.44 15.49
CA ASN A 286 14.78 -30.82 16.48
C ASN A 286 16.22 -30.61 15.97
N SER A 287 16.43 -30.58 14.64
CA SER A 287 17.77 -30.57 14.02
C SER A 287 18.05 -29.37 13.12
N LEU A 288 17.06 -28.52 12.87
CA LEU A 288 17.20 -27.39 11.94
C LEU A 288 17.83 -26.21 12.67
N THR A 289 18.96 -25.73 12.16
CA THR A 289 19.54 -24.45 12.60
C THR A 289 18.99 -23.34 11.71
N MET A 290 18.20 -22.45 12.28
CA MET A 290 17.58 -21.34 11.54
C MET A 290 17.84 -20.01 12.23
N VAL A 291 18.34 -19.05 11.48
CA VAL A 291 18.37 -17.64 11.85
C VAL A 291 17.29 -16.92 11.06
N VAL A 292 16.43 -16.18 11.75
CA VAL A 292 15.41 -15.34 11.12
C VAL A 292 15.77 -13.88 11.36
N MET A 293 15.87 -13.12 10.28
CA MET A 293 16.10 -11.68 10.26
C MET A 293 14.79 -11.02 9.83
N GLN A 294 14.18 -10.22 10.70
CA GLN A 294 12.92 -9.53 10.40
C GLN A 294 13.11 -8.02 10.48
N GLU A 295 12.66 -7.28 9.47
CA GLU A 295 12.67 -5.82 9.53
C GLU A 295 11.67 -5.33 10.57
N ALA A 296 12.10 -4.40 11.40
CA ALA A 296 11.27 -3.77 12.40
C ALA A 296 11.63 -2.28 12.51
N THR A 297 10.82 -1.52 13.22
CA THR A 297 11.19 -0.17 13.65
C THR A 297 11.62 -0.17 15.11
N GLU A 298 12.80 0.39 15.38
CA GLU A 298 13.26 0.67 16.75
C GLU A 298 12.47 1.84 17.31
N PHE A 299 11.36 1.60 18.02
CA PHE A 299 10.47 2.70 18.39
C PHE A 299 9.95 2.69 19.83
N LYS A 300 10.22 3.79 20.55
CA LYS A 300 9.71 4.09 21.91
C LYS A 300 8.23 4.53 21.94
N VAL A 301 7.67 5.01 20.82
CA VAL A 301 6.24 5.43 20.71
C VAL A 301 5.32 4.20 20.56
N ARG A 302 5.88 2.99 20.67
CA ARG A 302 5.14 1.73 20.76
C ARG A 302 3.97 1.82 21.74
N ASN A 303 4.19 2.40 22.91
CA ASN A 303 3.13 2.56 23.91
C ASN A 303 2.06 3.57 23.45
N ASP A 304 2.44 4.60 22.71
CA ASP A 304 1.52 5.64 22.26
C ASP A 304 0.66 5.18 21.08
N ILE A 305 1.17 4.30 20.20
CA ILE A 305 0.40 3.77 19.05
C ILE A 305 -0.53 2.64 19.49
N LYS A 306 -0.16 1.83 20.49
CA LYS A 306 -0.97 0.69 20.98
C LYS A 306 -2.39 1.08 21.37
N GLN A 307 -2.61 2.27 21.93
CA GLN A 307 -3.95 2.74 22.29
C GLN A 307 -4.86 3.02 21.07
N TYR A 308 -4.28 3.12 19.87
CA TYR A 308 -4.99 3.30 18.59
C TYR A 308 -5.16 1.98 17.83
N PHE A 309 -4.84 0.84 18.44
CA PHE A 309 -5.14 -0.44 17.81
C PHE A 309 -6.65 -0.62 17.73
N ASN A 310 -7.13 -0.97 16.54
CA ASN A 310 -8.54 -1.28 16.36
C ASN A 310 -8.87 -2.57 17.10
N ASN A 311 -9.59 -2.46 18.21
CA ASN A 311 -9.94 -3.59 19.07
C ASN A 311 -10.62 -4.73 18.31
N SER A 312 -11.48 -4.43 17.33
CA SER A 312 -12.18 -5.47 16.54
C SER A 312 -11.20 -6.27 15.68
N LEU A 313 -10.30 -5.58 14.96
CA LEU A 313 -9.27 -6.24 14.16
C LEU A 313 -8.28 -7.00 15.03
N LEU A 314 -7.89 -6.43 16.18
CA LEU A 314 -6.98 -7.08 17.12
C LEU A 314 -7.61 -8.33 17.75
N ILE A 315 -8.89 -8.28 18.12
CA ILE A 315 -9.65 -9.45 18.58
C ILE A 315 -9.69 -10.50 17.47
N SER A 316 -10.03 -10.14 16.24
CA SER A 316 -10.04 -11.06 15.10
C SER A 316 -8.68 -11.72 14.87
N TYR A 317 -7.60 -10.94 14.90
CA TYR A 317 -6.22 -11.43 14.80
C TYR A 317 -5.88 -12.40 15.94
N HIS A 318 -6.26 -12.06 17.18
CA HIS A 318 -6.09 -12.93 18.32
C HIS A 318 -6.94 -14.19 18.25
N GLU A 319 -8.15 -14.14 17.72
CA GLU A 319 -9.02 -15.29 17.55
C GLU A 319 -8.46 -16.25 16.51
N GLN A 320 -7.99 -15.74 15.38
CA GLN A 320 -7.25 -16.52 14.38
C GLN A 320 -6.03 -17.19 15.02
N THR A 321 -5.28 -16.44 15.82
CA THR A 321 -4.13 -16.96 16.57
C THR A 321 -4.57 -17.98 17.65
N ARG A 322 -5.68 -17.76 18.35
CA ARG A 322 -6.20 -18.62 19.43
C ARG A 322 -6.77 -19.94 18.94
N MET A 323 -7.43 -19.94 17.78
CA MET A 323 -7.85 -21.19 17.14
C MET A 323 -6.66 -22.11 16.90
N HIS A 324 -5.49 -21.52 16.58
CA HIS A 324 -4.23 -22.25 16.51
C HIS A 324 -3.68 -22.59 17.91
N LYS A 325 -3.84 -21.72 18.92
CA LYS A 325 -3.47 -21.99 20.33
C LYS A 325 -4.22 -23.14 20.99
N ARG A 326 -5.45 -23.49 20.57
CA ARG A 326 -6.14 -24.69 21.12
C ARG A 326 -5.40 -26.00 20.83
N ASN A 327 -4.53 -26.01 19.81
CA ASN A 327 -3.62 -27.11 19.54
C ASN A 327 -2.28 -26.98 20.29
N CYS A 328 -2.01 -25.85 20.96
CA CYS A 328 -0.91 -25.72 21.92
C CYS A 328 -1.41 -26.19 23.29
N ASN A 329 -0.93 -27.33 23.79
CA ASN A 329 -1.26 -27.86 25.12
C ASN A 329 -0.82 -26.92 26.26
N ASN A 330 -1.56 -25.85 26.53
CA ASN A 330 -1.34 -24.87 27.60
C ASN A 330 0.09 -24.31 27.68
N ASP A 331 0.83 -24.33 26.57
CA ASP A 331 2.21 -23.89 26.55
C ASP A 331 2.25 -22.36 26.56
N PRO A 332 2.72 -21.71 27.66
CA PRO A 332 2.85 -20.26 27.73
C PRO A 332 3.77 -19.69 26.64
N MET A 333 4.52 -20.56 25.96
CA MET A 333 5.40 -20.27 24.82
C MET A 333 4.70 -19.99 23.48
N CYS A 334 3.39 -20.22 23.34
CA CYS A 334 2.63 -19.88 22.11
C CYS A 334 2.15 -18.40 22.06
N LEU A 335 2.69 -17.53 22.91
CA LEU A 335 2.27 -16.14 23.11
C LEU A 335 3.39 -15.15 22.79
N ASP A 336 3.96 -15.23 21.59
CA ASP A 336 4.74 -14.09 21.10
C ASP A 336 3.79 -12.98 20.69
N SER A 337 3.84 -11.90 21.46
CA SER A 337 3.12 -10.66 21.16
C SER A 337 3.82 -10.00 19.99
N LEU A 338 3.47 -10.37 18.75
CA LEU A 338 3.92 -9.66 17.55
C LEU A 338 3.48 -8.18 17.54
N GLU A 339 2.57 -7.78 18.44
CA GLU A 339 2.27 -6.38 18.73
C GLU A 339 3.47 -5.61 19.27
N ASP A 340 4.43 -6.34 19.81
CA ASP A 340 5.59 -5.76 20.45
C ASP A 340 6.66 -5.34 19.45
N GLU A 341 6.68 -5.98 18.30
CA GLU A 341 7.55 -5.66 17.17
C GLU A 341 6.76 -4.90 16.12
N LEU A 342 7.11 -3.64 15.90
CA LEU A 342 6.42 -2.79 14.94
C LEU A 342 7.04 -2.95 13.55
N ASP A 343 6.19 -3.04 12.54
CA ASP A 343 6.60 -3.09 11.14
C ASP A 343 7.42 -1.86 10.74
N SER A 344 8.42 -2.07 9.88
CA SER A 344 9.32 -1.01 9.43
C SER A 344 8.58 0.13 8.70
N THR A 345 7.38 -0.10 8.18
CA THR A 345 6.57 0.91 7.49
C THR A 345 5.74 1.81 8.42
N VAL A 346 5.55 1.42 9.69
CA VAL A 346 4.72 2.16 10.68
C VAL A 346 5.14 3.63 10.77
N MET A 347 6.45 3.86 10.88
CA MET A 347 7.01 5.19 11.04
C MET A 347 6.91 6.06 9.80
N PRO A 348 7.36 5.59 8.62
CA PRO A 348 7.11 6.31 7.38
C PRO A 348 5.64 6.62 7.11
N ILE A 349 4.73 5.69 7.38
CA ILE A 349 3.29 5.88 7.18
C ILE A 349 2.76 6.97 8.12
N MET A 350 3.16 7.00 9.39
CA MET A 350 2.82 8.11 10.29
C MET A 350 3.33 9.46 9.76
N TYR A 351 4.57 9.50 9.28
CA TYR A 351 5.17 10.70 8.67
C TYR A 351 4.41 11.19 7.44
N SER A 352 3.80 10.30 6.65
CA SER A 352 2.98 10.69 5.51
C SER A 352 1.82 11.61 5.90
N VAL A 353 1.15 11.34 7.02
CA VAL A 353 0.03 12.15 7.52
C VAL A 353 0.53 13.55 7.88
N HIS A 354 1.67 13.64 8.57
CA HIS A 354 2.26 14.92 8.95
C HIS A 354 2.65 15.77 7.74
N LEU A 355 3.18 15.16 6.68
CA LEU A 355 3.54 15.87 5.45
C LEU A 355 2.29 16.32 4.67
N PHE A 356 1.26 15.47 4.57
CA PHE A 356 -0.03 15.86 3.98
C PHE A 356 -0.66 17.04 4.74
N ALA A 357 -0.65 16.97 6.06
CA ALA A 357 -1.19 18.03 6.89
C ALA A 357 -0.40 19.32 6.77
N ASN A 358 0.93 19.26 6.72
CA ASN A 358 1.75 20.44 6.52
C ASN A 358 1.50 21.07 5.15
N ALA A 359 1.38 20.27 4.08
CA ALA A 359 1.00 20.76 2.76
C ALA A 359 -0.39 21.42 2.78
N LEU A 360 -1.35 20.84 3.51
CA LEU A 360 -2.69 21.42 3.70
C LEU A 360 -2.61 22.77 4.43
N LYS A 361 -1.85 22.87 5.53
CA LYS A 361 -1.63 24.13 6.27
C LYS A 361 -1.07 25.23 5.35
N MET A 362 -0.01 24.90 4.61
CA MET A 362 0.59 25.81 3.61
C MET A 362 -0.43 26.25 2.56
N SER A 363 -1.26 25.33 2.10
CA SER A 363 -2.30 25.61 1.11
C SER A 363 -3.42 26.50 1.66
N LEU A 364 -3.85 26.28 2.90
CA LEU A 364 -4.81 27.14 3.61
C LEU A 364 -4.25 28.56 3.77
N ASP A 365 -3.00 28.68 4.22
CA ASP A 365 -2.33 29.97 4.38
C ASP A 365 -2.18 30.73 3.06
N GLN A 366 -1.93 30.02 1.95
CA GLN A 366 -1.76 30.65 0.65
C GLN A 366 -3.09 30.99 -0.02
N LYS A 367 -4.11 30.13 0.08
CA LYS A 367 -5.37 30.25 -0.69
C LYS A 367 -6.51 30.90 0.08
N CYS A 368 -6.51 30.79 1.40
CA CYS A 368 -7.66 31.17 2.24
C CYS A 368 -7.41 32.41 3.11
N LYS A 369 -6.16 32.89 3.25
CA LYS A 369 -5.78 34.01 4.13
C LYS A 369 -6.56 35.32 3.93
N TYR A 370 -7.05 35.60 2.72
CA TYR A 370 -7.79 36.83 2.42
C TYR A 370 -9.32 36.69 2.53
N ASN A 371 -9.81 35.49 2.87
CA ASN A 371 -11.24 35.22 2.93
C ASN A 371 -11.70 35.23 4.40
N ILE A 372 -11.79 36.44 4.97
CA ILE A 372 -12.06 36.68 6.41
C ILE A 372 -13.36 35.99 6.86
N ASP A 373 -14.32 35.82 5.96
CA ASP A 373 -15.64 35.27 6.28
C ASP A 373 -15.73 33.72 6.17
N SER A 374 -14.70 33.04 5.68
CA SER A 374 -14.72 31.57 5.57
C SER A 374 -13.77 30.91 6.56
N THR A 375 -14.28 30.52 7.72
CA THR A 375 -13.60 29.56 8.60
C THR A 375 -13.60 28.20 7.90
N GLY A 376 -12.42 27.68 7.56
CA GLY A 376 -12.22 26.34 7.02
C GLY A 376 -11.70 26.26 5.57
N VAL A 377 -12.13 25.23 4.84
CA VAL A 377 -11.73 24.96 3.45
C VAL A 377 -12.43 25.94 2.52
N CYS A 378 -11.70 26.98 2.12
CA CYS A 378 -12.19 27.99 1.19
C CYS A 378 -12.31 27.48 -0.26
N ARG A 379 -13.15 28.14 -1.07
CA ARG A 379 -13.38 27.79 -2.48
C ARG A 379 -12.09 27.78 -3.33
N ASN A 380 -11.15 28.69 -3.06
CA ASN A 380 -9.87 28.74 -3.77
C ASN A 380 -9.01 27.50 -3.52
N LEU A 381 -9.11 26.92 -2.33
CA LEU A 381 -8.44 25.67 -2.00
C LEU A 381 -9.13 24.47 -2.67
N GLN A 382 -10.47 24.45 -2.69
CA GLN A 382 -11.23 23.39 -3.39
C GLN A 382 -10.96 23.35 -4.89
N LEU A 383 -10.69 24.52 -5.50
CA LEU A 383 -10.37 24.65 -6.91
C LEU A 383 -8.86 24.62 -7.19
N MET A 384 -8.03 24.28 -6.20
CA MET A 384 -6.58 24.20 -6.37
C MET A 384 -6.23 23.15 -7.45
N PRO A 385 -5.47 23.51 -8.50
CA PRO A 385 -5.02 22.54 -9.50
C PRO A 385 -4.12 21.47 -8.87
N ALA A 386 -4.20 20.24 -9.38
CA ALA A 386 -3.39 19.13 -8.89
C ALA A 386 -1.87 19.42 -8.96
N THR A 387 -1.41 20.14 -9.98
CA THR A 387 0.01 20.54 -10.12
C THR A 387 0.47 21.46 -9.00
N GLU A 388 -0.39 22.37 -8.53
CA GLU A 388 -0.10 23.25 -7.41
C GLU A 388 -0.10 22.47 -6.10
N TRP A 389 -1.06 21.56 -5.89
CA TRP A 389 -1.09 20.66 -4.73
C TRP A 389 0.19 19.79 -4.64
N ILE A 390 0.61 19.21 -5.77
CA ILE A 390 1.86 18.46 -5.88
C ILE A 390 3.07 19.34 -5.52
N SER A 391 3.07 20.62 -5.91
CA SER A 391 4.11 21.57 -5.51
C SER A 391 4.13 21.82 -4.00
N MET A 392 2.96 21.94 -3.37
CA MET A 392 2.85 22.08 -1.91
C MET A 392 3.40 20.85 -1.20
N LEU A 393 3.06 19.65 -1.67
CA LEU A 393 3.63 18.41 -1.14
C LEU A 393 5.15 18.37 -1.29
N ARG A 394 5.72 18.70 -2.46
CA ARG A 394 7.20 18.70 -2.64
C ARG A 394 7.94 19.58 -1.64
N THR A 395 7.31 20.65 -1.18
CA THR A 395 7.90 21.62 -0.24
C THR A 395 7.51 21.35 1.21
N ALA A 396 6.62 20.40 1.46
CA ALA A 396 6.16 20.07 2.80
C ALA A 396 7.30 19.51 3.65
N SER A 397 7.46 20.07 4.84
CA SER A 397 8.35 19.54 5.86
C SER A 397 7.81 19.90 7.23
N THR A 398 7.95 19.01 8.20
CA THR A 398 7.54 19.27 9.59
C THR A 398 8.66 18.90 10.55
N ILE A 399 8.54 19.29 11.81
CA ILE A 399 9.42 18.84 12.89
C ILE A 399 8.58 18.00 13.85
N ILE A 400 9.02 16.77 14.11
CA ILE A 400 8.39 15.88 15.07
C ILE A 400 9.39 15.63 16.20
N ASN A 401 8.94 15.75 17.44
CA ASN A 401 9.74 15.40 18.60
C ASN A 401 9.77 13.87 18.72
N GLY A 402 10.89 13.28 18.33
CA GLY A 402 11.16 11.86 18.51
C GLY A 402 11.95 11.60 19.80
N PRO A 403 12.22 10.32 20.10
CA PRO A 403 13.03 9.95 21.26
C PRO A 403 14.49 10.44 21.17
N GLU A 404 14.98 10.67 19.96
CA GLU A 404 16.31 11.24 19.67
C GLU A 404 16.29 12.79 19.64
N GLY A 405 15.15 13.40 19.94
CA GLY A 405 14.94 14.84 19.85
C GLY A 405 14.13 15.27 18.61
N PRO A 406 14.05 16.58 18.35
CA PRO A 406 13.32 17.12 17.22
C PRO A 406 13.94 16.68 15.89
N LYS A 407 13.21 15.90 15.10
CA LYS A 407 13.62 15.44 13.77
C LYS A 407 12.81 16.15 12.70
N ARG A 408 13.50 16.75 11.72
CA ARG A 408 12.85 17.32 10.54
C ARG A 408 12.44 16.21 9.58
N ILE A 409 11.15 16.09 9.33
CA ILE A 409 10.55 15.13 8.41
C ILE A 409 10.31 15.81 7.07
N ARG A 410 10.74 15.14 6.00
CA ARG A 410 10.55 15.54 4.60
C ARG A 410 10.52 14.29 3.72
N PHE A 411 10.06 14.43 2.48
CA PHE A 411 10.17 13.35 1.49
C PHE A 411 11.64 13.01 1.18
N GLN A 412 11.90 11.74 0.86
CA GLN A 412 13.21 11.17 0.56
C GLN A 412 14.25 11.40 1.67
N MET A 413 13.84 11.24 2.92
CA MET A 413 14.75 11.26 4.06
C MET A 413 15.42 9.90 4.26
N GLU A 414 16.60 9.90 4.84
CA GLU A 414 17.22 8.68 5.33
C GLU A 414 16.46 8.22 6.60
N THR A 415 15.91 7.02 6.51
CA THR A 415 15.24 6.33 7.60
C THR A 415 16.19 5.27 8.14
N THR A 416 16.28 5.17 9.47
CA THR A 416 17.04 4.12 10.12
C THR A 416 16.43 2.77 9.78
N HIS A 417 17.23 1.86 9.22
CA HIS A 417 16.85 0.47 9.00
C HIS A 417 17.19 -0.32 10.24
N HIS A 418 16.22 -1.04 10.80
CA HIS A 418 16.41 -1.88 11.96
C HIS A 418 15.96 -3.31 11.64
N VAL A 419 16.76 -4.28 12.04
CA VAL A 419 16.50 -5.71 11.84
C VAL A 419 16.59 -6.41 13.18
N SER A 420 15.53 -7.09 13.57
CA SER A 420 15.52 -8.02 14.69
C SER A 420 16.01 -9.38 14.22
N ILE A 421 16.92 -9.99 14.97
CA ILE A 421 17.55 -11.25 14.60
C ILE A 421 17.23 -12.30 15.65
N TYR A 422 16.52 -13.32 15.19
CA TYR A 422 16.05 -14.44 15.96
C TYR A 422 16.85 -15.70 15.62
N LEU A 423 17.11 -16.54 16.62
CA LEU A 423 17.71 -17.86 16.44
C LEU A 423 16.73 -18.93 16.91
N TRP A 424 16.57 -19.98 16.10
CA TRP A 424 15.79 -21.15 16.49
C TRP A 424 16.55 -21.95 17.55
N ASN A 425 16.03 -21.95 18.76
CA ASN A 425 16.53 -22.78 19.85
C ASN A 425 15.86 -24.15 19.79
N THR A 426 16.66 -25.19 19.52
CA THR A 426 16.17 -26.58 19.40
C THR A 426 15.72 -27.19 20.73
N ILE A 427 16.19 -26.65 21.86
CA ILE A 427 15.83 -27.09 23.21
C ILE A 427 14.46 -26.54 23.59
N THR A 428 14.29 -25.22 23.48
CA THR A 428 13.01 -24.57 23.81
C THR A 428 11.98 -24.69 22.69
N LYS A 429 12.42 -25.00 21.47
CA LYS A 429 11.61 -25.04 20.24
C LYS A 429 10.94 -23.69 19.97
N GLN A 430 11.72 -22.62 20.13
CA GLN A 430 11.29 -21.24 19.97
C GLN A 430 12.31 -20.43 19.19
N LEU A 431 11.84 -19.34 18.57
CA LEU A 431 12.71 -18.28 18.10
C LEU A 431 13.04 -17.34 19.26
N GLU A 432 14.31 -17.27 19.61
CA GLU A 432 14.80 -16.31 20.60
C GLU A 432 15.41 -15.11 19.91
N LEU A 433 15.02 -13.89 20.32
CA LEU A 433 15.71 -12.68 19.91
C LEU A 433 17.14 -12.71 20.47
N ILE A 434 18.14 -12.77 19.59
CA ILE A 434 19.55 -12.89 19.97
C ILE A 434 20.35 -11.62 19.71
N SER A 435 19.95 -10.85 18.70
CA SER A 435 20.65 -9.64 18.28
C SER A 435 19.70 -8.69 17.58
N THR A 436 20.09 -7.43 17.52
CA THR A 436 19.54 -6.47 16.55
C THR A 436 20.63 -5.96 15.62
N MET A 437 20.25 -5.35 14.51
CA MET A 437 21.16 -4.70 13.58
C MET A 437 20.56 -3.40 13.10
N THR A 438 21.39 -2.36 13.03
CA THR A 438 21.00 -1.03 12.56
C THR A 438 21.79 -0.69 11.30
N ASN A 439 21.11 -0.25 10.23
CA ASN A 439 21.68 0.17 8.94
C ASN A 439 22.65 -0.84 8.30
N GLY A 440 22.46 -2.13 8.57
CA GLY A 440 23.32 -3.19 8.05
C GLY A 440 24.76 -3.16 8.56
N GLU A 441 25.06 -2.49 9.69
CA GLU A 441 26.45 -2.26 10.11
C GLU A 441 27.01 -3.31 11.05
N ARG A 442 26.44 -3.42 12.25
CA ARG A 442 26.96 -4.29 13.32
C ARG A 442 25.83 -5.01 14.02
N LEU A 443 26.12 -6.27 14.39
CA LEU A 443 25.28 -7.07 15.26
C LEU A 443 25.43 -6.58 16.70
N ASN A 444 24.32 -6.19 17.30
CA ASN A 444 24.20 -5.84 18.71
C ASN A 444 23.57 -7.03 19.45
N PHE A 445 24.41 -7.95 19.92
CA PHE A 445 23.94 -9.13 20.65
C PHE A 445 23.31 -8.74 21.99
N ILE A 446 22.09 -9.20 22.23
CA ILE A 446 21.33 -8.93 23.48
C ILE A 446 21.71 -9.94 24.57
N LYS A 447 22.12 -11.15 24.16
CA LYS A 447 22.49 -12.26 25.03
C LYS A 447 23.87 -12.78 24.61
N ASN A 448 24.58 -13.46 25.52
CA ASN A 448 25.79 -14.21 25.21
C ASN A 448 25.45 -15.49 24.42
N VAL A 449 24.98 -15.32 23.19
CA VAL A 449 24.64 -16.41 22.28
C VAL A 449 25.76 -16.56 21.28
N TYR A 450 26.29 -17.77 21.19
CA TYR A 450 27.20 -18.14 20.13
C TYR A 450 26.37 -18.42 18.88
N LEU A 451 26.64 -17.67 17.82
CA LEU A 451 26.11 -18.04 16.52
C LEU A 451 26.63 -19.44 16.16
N PRO A 452 25.80 -20.28 15.52
CA PRO A 452 26.23 -21.57 14.99
C PRO A 452 27.26 -21.29 13.90
N THR A 453 28.54 -21.26 14.29
CA THR A 453 29.65 -21.20 13.35
C THR A 453 29.76 -22.58 12.73
N LEU A 454 29.86 -22.63 11.39
CA LEU A 454 30.12 -23.89 10.73
C LEU A 454 31.43 -24.44 11.29
N ILE A 455 31.38 -25.61 11.92
CA ILE A 455 32.57 -26.40 12.16
C ILE A 455 33.01 -26.85 10.77
N ARG A 456 33.96 -26.12 10.17
CA ARG A 456 34.59 -26.53 8.91
C ARG A 456 35.21 -27.90 9.16
N THR A 457 34.55 -28.94 8.69
CA THR A 457 35.23 -30.22 8.53
C THR A 457 36.37 -29.94 7.57
N ALA A 458 37.60 -30.23 7.97
CA ALA A 458 38.86 -29.78 7.36
C ALA A 458 39.14 -30.37 5.95
N LYS A 459 38.11 -30.50 5.11
CA LYS A 459 38.17 -31.12 3.80
C LYS A 459 37.87 -30.07 2.74
N PHE A 460 38.86 -29.86 1.88
CA PHE A 460 38.89 -29.05 0.66
C PHE A 460 39.45 -27.62 0.81
N ASP A 461 40.79 -27.52 0.72
CA ASP A 461 41.56 -26.30 0.43
C ASP A 461 41.30 -25.70 -0.97
N ARG A 462 40.13 -25.97 -1.58
CA ARG A 462 39.78 -25.32 -2.84
C ARG A 462 39.01 -24.05 -2.49
N PRO A 463 39.58 -22.85 -2.73
CA PRO A 463 38.81 -21.63 -2.57
C PRO A 463 37.55 -21.76 -3.42
N ALA A 464 36.38 -21.50 -2.81
CA ALA A 464 35.12 -21.50 -3.52
C ALA A 464 35.22 -20.47 -4.66
N MET A 465 35.49 -20.94 -5.88
CA MET A 465 35.45 -20.06 -7.03
C MET A 465 33.99 -19.74 -7.29
N CYS A 466 33.62 -18.48 -7.07
CA CYS A 466 32.32 -17.98 -7.47
C CYS A 466 32.14 -18.23 -8.96
N GLY A 467 31.32 -19.23 -9.30
CA GLY A 467 30.90 -19.44 -10.68
C GLY A 467 30.30 -18.15 -11.23
N GLN A 468 30.30 -17.97 -12.56
CA GLN A 468 29.74 -16.77 -13.20
C GLN A 468 28.35 -16.47 -12.61
N SER A 469 28.26 -15.39 -11.84
CA SER A 469 27.03 -15.00 -11.19
C SER A 469 25.97 -14.67 -12.25
N HIS A 470 24.85 -15.38 -12.21
CA HIS A 470 23.74 -15.13 -13.11
C HIS A 470 22.85 -14.02 -12.54
N LYS A 471 23.07 -12.77 -12.97
CA LYS A 471 22.09 -11.70 -12.75
C LYS A 471 20.77 -12.07 -13.42
N ILE A 472 19.69 -12.02 -12.66
CA ILE A 472 18.35 -12.22 -13.22
C ILE A 472 17.87 -10.88 -13.71
N LYS A 473 17.65 -10.73 -15.01
CA LYS A 473 16.82 -9.61 -15.47
C LYS A 473 15.41 -9.89 -14.97
N PRO A 474 14.80 -9.05 -14.11
CA PRO A 474 13.43 -9.25 -13.71
C PRO A 474 12.59 -9.36 -14.98
N LYS A 475 11.91 -10.51 -15.14
CA LYS A 475 10.85 -10.63 -16.14
C LYS A 475 9.73 -9.73 -15.66
N LEU A 476 9.84 -8.43 -15.96
CA LEU A 476 8.65 -7.60 -16.01
C LEU A 476 7.83 -8.24 -17.13
N THR A 477 6.83 -9.02 -16.76
CA THR A 477 5.90 -9.64 -17.70
C THR A 477 5.16 -8.49 -18.36
N LYS A 478 5.79 -7.91 -19.38
CA LYS A 478 5.12 -7.18 -20.43
C LYS A 478 4.16 -8.21 -20.98
N THR A 479 2.88 -8.07 -20.64
CA THR A 479 1.78 -8.72 -21.32
C THR A 479 1.78 -8.16 -22.75
N THR A 480 2.74 -8.62 -23.55
CA THR A 480 2.86 -8.33 -24.97
C THR A 480 2.74 -9.68 -25.63
N THR A 481 1.53 -9.96 -26.11
CA THR A 481 1.22 -11.08 -26.97
C THR A 481 2.05 -10.89 -28.23
N THR A 482 3.21 -11.56 -28.32
CA THR A 482 3.99 -11.63 -29.54
C THR A 482 4.11 -13.11 -29.88
N VAL A 483 3.14 -13.59 -30.66
CA VAL A 483 3.17 -14.91 -31.27
C VAL A 483 4.19 -14.85 -32.38
N ALA A 484 5.37 -15.43 -32.15
CA ALA A 484 6.31 -15.75 -33.22
C ALA A 484 5.84 -17.04 -33.89
N SER A 485 5.53 -16.93 -35.18
CA SER A 485 5.06 -18.00 -36.05
C SER A 485 6.18 -18.94 -36.49
N THR A 486 6.03 -20.23 -36.19
CA THR A 486 6.60 -21.32 -37.01
C THR A 486 5.46 -22.27 -37.33
N MET A 487 5.25 -22.51 -38.62
CA MET A 487 4.12 -23.22 -39.22
C MET A 487 4.03 -24.67 -38.77
N GLU A 488 2.86 -25.08 -38.28
CA GLU A 488 2.24 -26.35 -38.67
C GLU A 488 0.72 -26.26 -38.48
N GLU A 489 0.02 -26.94 -39.37
CA GLU A 489 -1.31 -26.64 -39.90
C GLU A 489 -2.41 -27.34 -39.08
N ALA A 490 -3.31 -26.57 -38.45
CA ALA A 490 -4.61 -27.08 -38.03
C ALA A 490 -5.65 -25.94 -37.94
N THR A 491 -6.76 -26.15 -38.62
CA THR A 491 -7.92 -25.27 -38.81
C THR A 491 -8.59 -24.84 -37.50
N VAL A 492 -8.58 -23.54 -37.17
CA VAL A 492 -9.45 -22.93 -36.15
C VAL A 492 -9.91 -21.55 -36.63
N ALA A 493 -11.17 -21.23 -36.30
CA ALA A 493 -11.96 -20.11 -36.76
C ALA A 493 -11.33 -18.73 -36.53
N LYS A 494 -11.62 -17.82 -37.47
CA LYS A 494 -11.35 -16.38 -37.39
C LYS A 494 -12.09 -15.79 -36.19
N GLU A 495 -11.35 -15.11 -35.32
CA GLU A 495 -11.89 -14.24 -34.28
C GLU A 495 -11.31 -12.84 -34.53
N ASP A 496 -12.21 -11.88 -34.70
CA ASP A 496 -11.91 -10.49 -35.05
C ASP A 496 -11.35 -9.73 -33.84
N ASP A 497 -10.17 -9.12 -34.01
CA ASP A 497 -9.51 -8.26 -33.02
C ASP A 497 -10.24 -6.91 -32.90
N ASP A 498 -11.11 -6.76 -31.90
CA ASP A 498 -11.73 -5.48 -31.55
C ASP A 498 -11.22 -4.97 -30.18
N TRP A 499 -10.64 -3.77 -30.22
CA TRP A 499 -9.98 -3.09 -29.11
C TRP A 499 -11.00 -2.58 -28.08
N SER A 500 -11.11 -3.22 -26.92
CA SER A 500 -11.88 -2.62 -25.81
C SER A 500 -11.45 -3.09 -24.40
N PRO A 501 -10.38 -2.53 -23.80
CA PRO A 501 -9.85 -2.93 -22.49
C PRO A 501 -10.77 -2.66 -21.29
N ILE A 502 -11.93 -2.00 -21.49
CA ILE A 502 -12.92 -1.76 -20.44
C ILE A 502 -13.79 -3.00 -20.16
N TRP A 503 -13.98 -3.91 -21.12
CA TRP A 503 -14.89 -5.05 -20.95
C TRP A 503 -14.28 -6.22 -20.19
N GLN A 504 -12.94 -6.28 -20.10
CA GLN A 504 -12.24 -7.30 -19.30
C GLN A 504 -12.50 -7.19 -17.78
N PHE A 505 -13.11 -6.09 -17.32
CA PHE A 505 -13.48 -5.86 -15.92
C PHE A 505 -14.93 -6.27 -15.58
N LEU A 506 -15.71 -6.71 -16.56
CA LEU A 506 -17.01 -7.34 -16.32
C LEU A 506 -16.80 -8.84 -16.08
N PRO A 507 -17.60 -9.48 -15.20
CA PRO A 507 -17.43 -10.89 -14.89
C PRO A 507 -17.52 -11.73 -16.16
N ASN A 508 -16.44 -12.48 -16.41
CA ASN A 508 -16.22 -13.26 -17.62
C ASN A 508 -17.32 -14.33 -17.76
N SER A 509 -18.34 -14.08 -18.59
CA SER A 509 -19.55 -14.90 -18.66
C SER A 509 -19.43 -16.16 -19.53
N GLU A 510 -18.24 -16.45 -20.04
CA GLU A 510 -18.03 -17.44 -21.11
C GLU A 510 -18.03 -18.91 -20.70
N LYS A 511 -18.02 -19.24 -19.41
CA LYS A 511 -17.86 -20.64 -18.99
C LYS A 511 -19.14 -21.39 -18.61
N HIS A 512 -20.32 -20.75 -18.66
CA HIS A 512 -21.58 -21.46 -18.40
C HIS A 512 -22.67 -21.15 -19.44
N PRO A 513 -23.23 -22.16 -20.15
CA PRO A 513 -24.31 -21.92 -21.10
C PRO A 513 -25.57 -21.31 -20.45
N LYS A 514 -25.74 -21.46 -19.13
CA LYS A 514 -26.85 -20.85 -18.37
C LYS A 514 -26.71 -19.34 -18.15
N THR A 515 -25.52 -18.76 -18.24
CA THR A 515 -25.33 -17.31 -18.03
C THR A 515 -25.68 -16.49 -19.27
N LYS A 516 -25.59 -17.07 -20.48
CA LYS A 516 -25.92 -16.39 -21.74
C LYS A 516 -27.40 -15.98 -21.82
N ASP A 517 -28.30 -16.86 -21.41
CA ASP A 517 -29.74 -16.57 -21.34
C ASP A 517 -30.08 -15.49 -20.30
N MET A 518 -29.36 -15.48 -19.17
CA MET A 518 -29.55 -14.48 -18.14
C MET A 518 -29.12 -13.09 -18.61
N TYR A 519 -27.99 -12.98 -19.30
CA TYR A 519 -27.54 -11.72 -19.91
C TYR A 519 -28.51 -11.23 -20.98
N HIS A 520 -29.00 -12.12 -21.84
CA HIS A 520 -29.96 -11.72 -22.87
C HIS A 520 -31.27 -11.20 -22.25
N THR A 521 -31.72 -11.82 -21.17
CA THR A 521 -32.91 -11.40 -20.40
C THR A 521 -32.69 -10.05 -19.72
N ILE A 522 -31.52 -9.84 -19.11
CA ILE A 522 -31.16 -8.56 -18.47
C ILE A 522 -31.06 -7.43 -19.51
N THR A 523 -30.45 -7.68 -20.67
CA THR A 523 -30.33 -6.69 -21.75
C THR A 523 -31.70 -6.32 -22.30
N VAL A 524 -32.60 -7.28 -22.51
CA VAL A 524 -33.99 -7.00 -22.94
C VAL A 524 -34.74 -6.19 -21.90
N MET A 525 -34.61 -6.54 -20.60
CA MET A 525 -35.23 -5.78 -19.51
C MET A 525 -34.69 -4.35 -19.42
N LEU A 526 -33.38 -4.15 -19.65
CA LEU A 526 -32.77 -2.81 -19.69
C LEU A 526 -33.26 -1.99 -20.89
N CYS A 527 -33.37 -2.60 -22.08
CA CYS A 527 -33.92 -1.94 -23.27
C CYS A 527 -35.39 -1.52 -23.07
N ILE A 528 -36.21 -2.39 -22.46
CA ILE A 528 -37.60 -2.06 -22.12
C ILE A 528 -37.65 -0.94 -21.08
N GLY A 529 -36.83 -1.01 -20.03
CA GLY A 529 -36.73 0.02 -19.00
C GLY A 529 -36.29 1.38 -19.56
N PHE A 530 -35.29 1.39 -20.44
CA PHE A 530 -34.81 2.60 -21.10
C PHE A 530 -35.85 3.19 -22.06
N GLY A 531 -36.56 2.35 -22.80
CA GLY A 531 -37.69 2.77 -23.64
C GLY A 531 -38.81 3.42 -22.82
N PHE A 532 -39.15 2.84 -21.66
CA PHE A 532 -40.14 3.40 -20.75
C PHE A 532 -39.69 4.74 -20.15
N LEU A 533 -38.41 4.90 -19.84
CA LEU A 533 -37.83 6.14 -19.33
C LEU A 533 -37.87 7.26 -20.39
N LEU A 534 -37.52 6.96 -21.64
CA LEU A 534 -37.67 7.90 -22.75
C LEU A 534 -39.14 8.30 -22.96
N PHE A 535 -40.05 7.33 -22.92
CA PHE A 535 -41.49 7.60 -23.01
C PHE A 535 -41.97 8.53 -21.88
N MET A 536 -41.55 8.29 -20.64
CA MET A 536 -41.87 9.16 -19.50
C MET A 536 -41.32 10.57 -19.67
N ILE A 537 -40.10 10.74 -20.17
CA ILE A 537 -39.51 12.06 -20.47
C ILE A 537 -40.35 12.80 -21.52
N VAL A 538 -40.78 12.12 -22.58
CA VAL A 538 -41.63 12.70 -23.63
C VAL A 538 -42.99 13.10 -23.05
N MET A 539 -43.62 12.26 -22.23
CA MET A 539 -44.90 12.55 -21.58
C MET A 539 -44.81 13.74 -20.61
N ILE A 540 -43.75 13.83 -19.81
CA ILE A 540 -43.50 14.99 -18.94
C ILE A 540 -43.34 16.27 -19.77
N ARG A 541 -42.63 16.20 -20.90
CA ARG A 541 -42.41 17.35 -21.79
C ARG A 541 -43.71 17.79 -22.49
N MET A 542 -44.56 16.85 -22.90
CA MET A 542 -45.90 17.10 -23.43
C MET A 542 -46.79 17.78 -22.39
N LEU A 543 -46.85 17.25 -21.16
CA LEU A 543 -47.61 17.84 -20.06
C LEU A 543 -47.11 19.25 -19.72
N TYR A 544 -45.79 19.44 -19.62
CA TYR A 544 -45.19 20.75 -19.37
C TYR A 544 -45.60 21.77 -20.44
N ASN A 545 -45.58 21.39 -21.71
CA ASN A 545 -46.02 22.27 -22.81
C ASN A 545 -47.52 22.57 -22.76
N MET A 546 -48.37 21.59 -22.39
CA MET A 546 -49.81 21.82 -22.18
C MET A 546 -50.09 22.80 -21.06
N PHE A 547 -49.36 22.72 -19.94
CA PHE A 547 -49.55 23.65 -18.81
C PHE A 547 -48.97 25.05 -19.10
N LYS A 548 -47.87 25.14 -19.87
CA LYS A 548 -47.27 26.42 -20.26
C LYS A 548 -48.18 27.26 -21.18
N PHE A 549 -49.05 26.63 -21.96
CA PHE A 549 -49.99 27.33 -22.84
C PHE A 549 -51.19 27.97 -22.12
N LYS A 550 -51.45 27.59 -20.85
CA LYS A 550 -52.63 28.06 -20.12
C LYS A 550 -52.40 29.32 -19.26
N GLN A 551 -51.20 29.90 -19.30
CA GLN A 551 -50.80 31.03 -18.44
C GLN A 551 -50.61 32.36 -19.21
N GLY A 552 -51.09 32.43 -20.45
CA GLY A 552 -50.69 33.47 -21.41
C GLY A 552 -51.71 34.51 -21.85
N ASP A 553 -52.93 34.58 -21.28
CA ASP A 553 -53.97 35.51 -21.80
C ASP A 553 -54.53 36.56 -20.81
N ASP A 554 -54.12 36.58 -19.55
CA ASP A 554 -54.58 37.60 -18.60
C ASP A 554 -53.48 38.58 -18.21
N GLN A 555 -53.14 39.50 -19.11
CA GLN A 555 -52.76 40.87 -18.71
C GLN A 555 -52.69 41.82 -19.90
N SER A 556 -53.85 42.43 -20.20
CA SER A 556 -53.92 43.66 -20.97
C SER A 556 -54.00 44.88 -20.03
N SER A 557 -53.29 45.93 -20.44
CA SER A 557 -53.51 47.35 -20.10
C SER A 557 -52.96 47.93 -18.78
N SER A 558 -51.87 48.69 -18.90
CA SER A 558 -51.84 50.16 -18.65
C SER A 558 -50.40 50.68 -18.78
N LYS A 559 -50.08 51.31 -19.92
CA LYS A 559 -49.95 52.77 -20.13
C LYS A 559 -48.85 53.48 -19.32
N LYS A 560 -47.86 53.99 -20.10
CA LYS A 560 -47.28 55.36 -20.08
C LYS A 560 -46.43 55.69 -18.82
N LYS A 561 -45.17 56.17 -18.87
CA LYS A 561 -44.62 57.28 -19.67
C LYS A 561 -43.14 57.52 -19.26
N LYS A 562 -42.32 57.94 -20.25
CA LYS A 562 -41.29 59.01 -20.22
C LYS A 562 -39.91 58.82 -19.55
N LYS A 563 -38.92 58.98 -20.45
CA LYS A 563 -37.78 59.93 -20.46
C LYS A 563 -36.51 59.58 -19.67
N ALA A 564 -35.49 59.20 -20.45
CA ALA A 564 -34.23 59.92 -20.69
C ALA A 564 -33.40 60.40 -19.48
N SER A 565 -32.18 59.87 -19.36
CA SER A 565 -30.98 60.66 -19.03
C SER A 565 -29.71 59.88 -19.42
N ARG A 566 -28.74 60.63 -19.94
CA ARG A 566 -27.48 60.20 -20.58
C ARG A 566 -26.31 60.46 -19.61
N ARG A 567 -25.25 59.62 -19.76
CA ARG A 567 -23.80 59.87 -19.53
C ARG A 567 -23.26 59.93 -18.06
N PRO A 568 -21.93 59.87 -17.84
CA PRO A 568 -20.91 58.98 -18.42
C PRO A 568 -19.84 58.46 -17.40
N ARG A 569 -19.10 57.41 -17.82
CA ARG A 569 -17.63 57.20 -17.73
C ARG A 569 -16.85 57.89 -16.58
N ARG A 570 -16.24 57.09 -15.69
CA ARG A 570 -15.00 57.45 -14.97
C ARG A 570 -14.03 56.26 -14.97
N THR A 571 -12.96 56.41 -15.75
CA THR A 571 -11.68 55.72 -15.61
C THR A 571 -10.89 56.39 -14.50
N GLY A 572 -10.32 55.60 -13.58
CA GLY A 572 -9.41 56.07 -12.54
C GLY A 572 -8.33 55.03 -12.27
N SER A 573 -7.20 55.19 -12.95
CA SER A 573 -5.93 54.53 -12.69
C SER A 573 -5.21 55.22 -11.53
N VAL A 574 -4.85 54.52 -10.45
CA VAL A 574 -3.85 55.01 -9.48
C VAL A 574 -3.07 53.85 -8.82
N VAL A 575 -1.82 53.70 -9.29
CA VAL A 575 -0.57 53.59 -8.50
C VAL A 575 -0.32 52.37 -7.58
N SER A 576 0.50 51.47 -8.13
CA SER A 576 1.66 50.80 -7.53
C SER A 576 2.18 51.40 -6.20
N ARG A 577 2.23 50.59 -5.14
CA ARG A 577 3.29 50.67 -4.12
C ARG A 577 3.87 49.29 -3.82
N ARG A 578 5.10 49.09 -4.32
CA ARG A 578 6.11 48.21 -3.73
C ARG A 578 6.32 48.58 -2.27
N LEU A 579 6.29 47.60 -1.37
CA LEU A 579 7.03 47.64 -0.12
C LEU A 579 7.64 46.26 0.13
N SER A 580 8.90 46.15 -0.25
CA SER A 580 9.86 45.17 0.24
C SER A 580 10.13 45.45 1.72
N ARG A 581 9.97 44.44 2.58
CA ARG A 581 10.63 44.40 3.88
C ARG A 581 11.32 43.05 4.05
N ALA A 582 12.64 43.13 3.94
CA ALA A 582 13.57 42.17 4.50
C ALA A 582 13.47 42.21 6.03
N SER A 583 13.52 41.03 6.66
CA SER A 583 13.88 40.89 8.06
C SER A 583 14.89 39.76 8.16
N SER A 584 16.15 40.17 8.22
CA SER A 584 17.29 39.40 8.71
C SER A 584 17.06 39.04 10.17
N ILE A 585 17.14 37.75 10.52
CA ILE A 585 17.27 37.31 11.91
C ILE A 585 18.74 36.99 12.15
N ILE A 586 19.28 37.74 13.10
CA ILE A 586 20.62 37.66 13.67
C ILE A 586 20.71 36.38 14.49
N SER A 587 21.75 35.60 14.21
CA SER A 587 22.24 34.50 15.04
C SER A 587 22.89 35.11 16.28
N THR A 588 22.32 34.85 17.46
CA THR A 588 23.03 35.00 18.73
C THR A 588 23.50 33.63 19.18
N ARG A 589 24.82 33.48 19.14
CA ARG A 589 25.63 32.41 19.72
C ARG A 589 26.05 32.89 21.11
N SER A 590 25.79 32.10 22.15
CA SER A 590 26.48 32.26 23.44
C SER A 590 26.46 30.96 24.24
N ASN A 591 27.68 30.51 24.52
CA ASN A 591 28.19 29.64 25.60
C ASN A 591 27.63 28.23 25.77
#